data_AF-A0A842PHB4-F1
#
_entry.id   AF-A0A842PHB4-F1
#
_cell.length_a   1.000
_cell.length_b   1.000
_cell.length_c   1.000
_cell.angle_alpha   90.00
_cell.angle_beta   90.00
_cell.angle_gamma   90.00
#
_symmetry.space_group_name_H-M   'P 1'
#
loop_
_entity.id
_entity.type
_entity.pdbx_description
1 polymer ?
#
loop_
_entity_poly.entity_id
_entity_poly.type
_entity_poly.pdbx_seq_one_letter_code
_entity_poly.pdbx_strand_id
1 'polypeptide(L)' 'LPSGNAVLANLHLARAVSRRCERRLATLRDEDCHDSVRNTSLMYLNRLSDWLFVLCRVISSRLGEDEELWVPLGKRNP' A
#
# COMPACT_ATOMS: atom_id res chain seq x y z
N LEU A 1 10.46 -6.41 -1.06
CA LEU A 1 9.92 -6.39 0.33
C LEU A 1 9.92 -4.93 0.80
N PRO A 2 9.20 -4.53 1.87
CA PRO A 2 9.37 -3.18 2.43
C PRO A 2 10.75 -3.10 3.11
N SER A 3 11.78 -2.85 2.32
CA SER A 3 13.18 -2.69 2.71
C SER A 3 13.82 -1.60 1.84
N GLY A 4 15.06 -1.21 2.15
CA GLY A 4 15.82 -0.22 1.40
C GLY A 4 15.90 1.16 2.05
N ASN A 5 16.09 2.20 1.24
CA ASN A 5 16.27 3.59 1.66
C ASN A 5 15.14 4.10 2.59
N ALA A 6 15.46 5.05 3.48
CA ALA A 6 14.49 5.71 4.37
C ALA A 6 13.28 6.31 3.60
N VAL A 7 13.48 6.79 2.37
CA VAL A 7 12.38 7.28 1.52
C VAL A 7 11.43 6.14 1.14
N LEU A 8 11.96 4.97 0.76
CA LEU A 8 11.15 3.79 0.42
C LEU A 8 10.37 3.26 1.61
N ALA A 9 11.03 3.20 2.78
CA ALA A 9 10.38 2.80 4.03
C ALA A 9 9.19 3.71 4.39
N ASN A 10 9.37 5.03 4.24
CA ASN A 10 8.29 6.00 4.47
C ASN A 10 7.13 5.86 3.46
N LEU A 11 7.43 5.57 2.19
CA LEU A 11 6.39 5.32 1.17
C LEU A 11 5.60 4.04 1.45
N HIS A 12 6.29 2.98 1.86
CA HIS A 12 5.65 1.74 2.30
C HIS A 12 4.80 1.94 3.56
N LEU A 13 5.27 2.74 4.52
CA LEU A 13 4.50 3.12 5.70
C LEU A 13 3.23 3.89 5.30
N ALA A 14 3.37 4.90 4.44
CA ALA A 14 2.24 5.67 3.92
C ALA A 14 1.22 4.77 3.20
N ARG A 15 1.68 3.81 2.41
CA ARG A 15 0.80 2.79 1.77
C ARG A 15 0.08 1.95 2.82
N ALA A 16 0.78 1.47 3.84
CA ALA A 16 0.19 0.67 4.91
C ALA A 16 -0.86 1.45 5.71
N VAL A 17 -0.61 2.74 5.98
CA VAL A 17 -1.59 3.65 6.62
C VAL A 17 -2.79 3.89 5.72
N SER A 18 -2.58 4.15 4.42
CA SER A 18 -3.67 4.34 3.45
C SER A 18 -4.60 3.12 3.39
N ARG A 19 -4.04 1.90 3.31
CA ARG A 19 -4.83 0.65 3.34
C ARG A 19 -5.53 0.42 4.68
N ARG A 20 -4.95 0.87 5.79
CA ARG A 20 -5.58 0.79 7.12
C ARG A 20 -6.77 1.73 7.23
N CYS A 21 -6.63 2.95 6.70
CA CYS A 21 -7.71 3.92 6.60
C CYS A 21 -8.84 3.38 5.72
N GLU A 22 -8.54 2.82 4.55
CA GLU A 22 -9.51 2.18 3.65
C GLU A 22 -10.33 1.12 4.38
N ARG A 23 -9.68 0.20 5.10
CA ARG A 23 -10.37 -0.83 5.90
C ARG A 23 -11.25 -0.24 7.00
N ARG A 24 -10.77 0.79 7.72
CA ARG A 24 -11.56 1.45 8.77
C ARG A 24 -12.79 2.16 8.21
N LEU A 25 -12.67 2.80 7.05
CA LEU A 25 -13.81 3.42 6.38
C LEU A 25 -14.80 2.39 5.84
N ALA A 26 -14.32 1.25 5.32
CA ALA A 26 -15.18 0.16 4.92
C ALA A 26 -15.98 -0.39 6.12
N THR A 27 -15.31 -0.65 7.25
CA THR A 27 -15.96 -1.07 8.50
C THR A 27 -17.00 -0.05 8.97
N LEU A 28 -16.66 1.25 8.98
CA LEU A 28 -17.60 2.30 9.37
C LEU A 28 -18.86 2.34 8.48
N ARG A 29 -18.68 2.17 7.17
CA ARG A 29 -19.80 2.12 6.23
C ARG A 29 -20.70 0.90 6.45
N ASP A 30 -20.10 -0.23 6.78
CA ASP A 30 -20.81 -1.49 7.02
C ASP A 30 -21.55 -1.48 8.37
N GLU A 31 -21.00 -0.81 9.40
CA GLU A 31 -21.56 -0.75 10.76
C GLU A 31 -22.60 0.36 10.98
N ASP A 32 -22.45 1.53 10.36
CA ASP A 32 -23.31 2.70 10.60
C ASP A 32 -24.47 2.76 9.60
N CYS A 33 -24.21 3.23 8.39
CA CYS A 33 -25.13 3.13 7.26
C CYS A 33 -24.38 3.26 5.94
N HIS A 34 -24.98 2.82 4.83
CA HIS A 34 -24.35 2.85 3.50
C HIS A 34 -23.81 4.24 3.11
N ASP A 35 -24.49 5.30 3.54
CA ASP A 35 -24.15 6.69 3.19
C ASP A 35 -23.24 7.39 4.22
N SER A 36 -22.82 6.70 5.28
CA SER A 36 -21.91 7.25 6.30
C SER A 36 -20.51 7.57 5.74
N VAL A 37 -20.12 6.89 4.65
CA VAL A 37 -18.87 7.11 3.94
C VAL A 37 -19.16 7.28 2.45
N ARG A 38 -18.65 8.38 1.88
CA ARG A 38 -18.73 8.60 0.43
C ARG A 38 -17.95 7.53 -0.33
N ASN A 39 -18.56 6.95 -1.36
CA ASN A 39 -17.91 5.99 -2.24
C ASN A 39 -16.60 6.52 -2.85
N THR A 40 -16.54 7.82 -3.15
CA THR A 40 -15.33 8.48 -3.67
C THR A 40 -14.16 8.41 -2.69
N SER A 41 -14.39 8.43 -1.37
CA SER A 41 -13.34 8.31 -0.36
C SER A 41 -12.69 6.93 -0.38
N LEU A 42 -13.49 5.87 -0.48
CA LEU A 42 -12.99 4.48 -0.59
C LEU A 42 -12.23 4.27 -1.90
N MET A 43 -12.79 4.72 -3.03
CA MET A 43 -12.13 4.65 -4.33
C MET A 43 -10.79 5.41 -4.34
N TYR A 44 -10.74 6.58 -3.71
CA TYR A 44 -9.53 7.39 -3.62
C TYR A 44 -8.44 6.67 -2.81
N LEU A 45 -8.76 6.16 -1.61
CA LEU A 45 -7.77 5.47 -0.77
C LEU A 45 -7.23 4.20 -1.45
N ASN A 46 -8.09 3.48 -2.17
CA ASN A 46 -7.68 2.34 -2.98
C ASN A 46 -6.60 2.74 -4.01
N ARG A 47 -6.88 3.77 -4.82
CA ARG A 47 -5.97 4.28 -5.85
C ARG A 47 -4.72 4.93 -5.28
N LEU A 48 -4.84 5.67 -4.18
CA LEU A 48 -3.71 6.26 -3.47
C LEU A 48 -2.74 5.17 -3.01
N SER A 49 -3.27 4.06 -2.48
CA SER A 49 -2.42 2.96 -2.02
C SER A 49 -1.60 2.37 -3.18
N ASP A 50 -2.19 2.21 -4.36
CA ASP A 50 -1.51 1.72 -5.56
C ASP A 50 -0.51 2.73 -6.11
N TRP A 51 -0.87 4.01 -6.13
CA TRP A 51 0.04 5.08 -6.53
C TRP A 51 1.27 5.14 -5.64
N LEU A 52 1.13 5.00 -4.32
CA LEU A 52 2.25 4.93 -3.38
C LEU A 52 3.15 3.72 -3.64
N PHE A 53 2.59 2.57 -4.06
CA PHE A 53 3.37 1.40 -4.45
C PHE A 53 4.20 1.67 -5.71
N VAL A 54 3.57 2.22 -6.75
CA VAL A 54 4.26 2.56 -8.01
C VAL A 54 5.33 3.63 -7.77
N LEU A 55 5.03 4.65 -6.98
CA LEU A 55 5.98 5.70 -6.60
C LEU A 55 7.20 5.12 -5.89
N CYS A 56 7.00 4.17 -4.97
CA CYS A 56 8.08 3.46 -4.30
C CYS A 56 9.01 2.76 -5.30
N ARG A 57 8.44 2.07 -6.31
CA ARG A 57 9.22 1.39 -7.36
C ARG A 57 9.99 2.36 -8.24
N VAL A 58 9.37 3.48 -8.62
CA VAL A 58 10.02 4.53 -9.40
C VAL A 58 11.19 5.14 -8.64
N ILE A 59 11.03 5.41 -7.34
CA ILE A 59 12.12 5.98 -6.52
C ILE A 59 13.22 4.94 -6.31
N SER A 60 12.88 3.68 -6.03
CA SER A 60 13.86 2.60 -5.88
C SER A 60 14.73 2.47 -7.14
N SER A 61 14.10 2.45 -8.32
CA SER A 61 14.79 2.42 -9.61
C SER A 61 15.71 3.63 -9.84
N ARG A 62 15.32 4.83 -9.39
CA ARG A 62 16.14 6.04 -9.49
C ARG A 62 17.33 6.06 -8.52
N LEU A 63 17.21 5.37 -7.39
CA LEU A 63 18.29 5.23 -6.41
C LEU A 63 19.25 4.08 -6.76
N GLY A 64 18.93 3.28 -7.78
CA GLY A 64 19.72 2.10 -8.15
C GLY A 64 19.57 0.95 -7.15
N GLU A 65 18.49 0.91 -6.37
CA GLU A 65 18.21 -0.20 -5.44
C GLU A 65 17.49 -1.34 -6.17
N ASP A 66 17.93 -2.58 -5.94
CA ASP A 66 17.28 -3.76 -6.48
C ASP A 66 16.00 -4.08 -5.69
N GLU A 67 14.91 -4.32 -6.42
CA GLU A 67 13.63 -4.67 -5.83
C GLU A 67 13.64 -6.15 -5.40
N GLU A 68 13.66 -6.41 -4.09
CA GLU A 68 13.63 -7.78 -3.57
C GLU A 68 12.22 -8.39 -3.75
N LEU A 69 12.11 -9.30 -4.72
CA LEU A 69 10.86 -10.02 -4.98
C LEU A 69 10.60 -11.05 -3.89
N TRP A 70 9.36 -11.07 -3.38
CA TRP A 70 8.96 -12.10 -2.44
C TRP A 70 8.91 -13.46 -3.14
N VAL A 71 9.65 -14.44 -2.61
CA VAL A 71 9.62 -15.83 -3.08
C VAL A 71 8.67 -16.65 -2.20
N PRO A 72 7.60 -17.24 -2.79
CA PRO A 72 6.70 -18.14 -2.07
C PRO A 72 7.45 -19.32 -1.45
N LEU A 73 7.02 -19.76 -0.27
CA LEU A 73 7.66 -20.86 0.49
C LEU A 73 7.87 -22.12 -0.36
N GLY A 74 6.87 -22.53 -1.17
CA GLY A 74 6.98 -23.70 -2.05
C GLY A 74 7.91 -23.56 -3.25
N LYS A 75 8.52 -22.38 -3.47
CA LYS A 75 9.45 -22.10 -4.57
C LYS A 75 10.85 -21.74 -4.09
N ARG A 76 11.13 -21.85 -2.80
CA ARG A 76 12.49 -21.63 -2.25
C ARG A 76 13.30 -22.92 -2.48
N ASN A 77 14.50 -22.80 -3.05
CA ASN A 77 15.44 -23.93 -3.08
C ASN A 77 15.75 -24.34 -1.62
N PRO A 78 15.81 -25.66 -1.33
CA PRO A 78 16.19 -26.15 0.00
C PRO A 78 17.60 -25.72 0.40
#